data_AF-A0AAU4LBD3-F1
#
_entry.id   AF-A0AAU4LBD3-F1
#
_cell.length_a   1.000
_cell.length_b   1.000
_cell.length_c   1.000
_cell.angle_alpha   90.00
_cell.angle_beta   90.00
_cell.angle_gamma   90.00
#
_symmetry.space_group_name_H-M   'P 1'
#
loop_
_entity.id
_entity.type
_entity.pdbx_description
1 polymer ?
#
loop_
_entity_poly.entity_id
_entity_poly.type
_entity_poly.pdbx_seq_one_letter_code
_entity_poly.pdbx_strand_id
1 'polypeptide(L)'
;MARLTLRITGRELPGSSCGEYRHVHVGTQRGSEPDQLVPADAAEAVFEIPVETVTAPDGTADFRGPYVQGRRGERFVYLTWGELPPGGSFAMFRRAKLFLADVPEEAVSGGAAEAGLGLTDGAGMPLCAAVRPPRIVWRAGS
;
A
#
# COMPACT_ATOMS: atom_id res chain seq x y z
N MET A 1 -16.00 -14.41 8.26
CA MET A 1 -14.78 -13.66 7.92
C MET A 1 -13.96 -14.54 7.01
N ALA A 2 -13.61 -14.04 5.83
CA ALA A 2 -12.67 -14.71 4.94
C ALA A 2 -11.33 -13.95 4.94
N ARG A 3 -10.28 -14.61 4.44
CA ARG A 3 -8.96 -14.01 4.31
C ARG A 3 -8.75 -13.57 2.86
N LEU A 4 -8.21 -12.38 2.70
CA LEU A 4 -7.75 -11.81 1.44
C LEU A 4 -6.27 -11.46 1.59
N THR A 5 -5.43 -11.91 0.67
CA THR A 5 -4.03 -11.46 0.57
C THR A 5 -3.94 -10.40 -0.51
N LEU A 6 -3.45 -9.21 -0.15
CA LEU A 6 -3.11 -8.18 -1.13
C LEU A 6 -1.62 -8.30 -1.48
N ARG A 7 -1.30 -8.44 -2.77
CA ARG A 7 0.08 -8.37 -3.27
C ARG A 7 0.26 -7.07 -4.05
N ILE A 8 1.11 -6.18 -3.55
CA ILE A 8 1.38 -4.89 -4.17
C ILE A 8 2.80 -4.88 -4.70
N THR A 9 2.97 -4.60 -5.99
CA THR A 9 4.28 -4.47 -6.64
C THR A 9 4.54 -3.02 -7.03
N GLY A 10 5.46 -2.38 -6.32
CA GLY A 10 5.96 -1.05 -6.60
C GLY A 10 7.17 -1.07 -7.52
N ARG A 11 7.16 -0.20 -8.54
CA ARG A 11 8.27 0.07 -9.46
C ARG A 11 8.57 1.56 -9.53
N GLU A 12 9.61 1.95 -10.26
CA GLU A 12 9.97 3.36 -10.43
C GLU A 12 10.07 4.07 -9.07
N LEU A 13 10.89 3.50 -8.17
CA LEU A 13 11.06 4.01 -6.81
C LEU A 13 11.80 5.36 -6.84
N PRO A 14 11.56 6.25 -5.85
CA PRO A 14 12.08 7.63 -5.89
C PRO A 14 13.59 7.75 -5.64
N GLY A 15 14.29 6.63 -5.39
CA GLY A 15 15.69 6.58 -5.02
C GLY A 15 15.91 6.73 -3.52
N SER A 16 17.10 6.37 -3.04
CA SER A 16 17.51 6.53 -1.63
C SER A 16 17.68 8.00 -1.22
N SER A 17 17.59 8.93 -2.17
CA SER A 17 17.53 10.37 -1.95
C SER A 17 16.52 11.01 -2.91
N CYS A 18 15.57 11.78 -2.38
CA CYS A 18 14.61 12.54 -3.18
C CYS A 18 14.29 13.87 -2.48
N GLY A 19 14.44 14.99 -3.19
CA GLY A 19 14.38 16.31 -2.57
C GLY A 19 15.42 16.48 -1.45
N GLU A 20 14.96 16.88 -0.26
CA GLU A 20 15.80 17.02 0.93
C GLU A 20 16.06 15.71 1.67
N TYR A 21 15.25 14.67 1.42
CA TYR A 21 15.30 13.42 2.17
C TYR A 21 16.45 12.51 1.73
N ARG A 22 16.97 11.73 2.67
CA ARG A 22 18.05 10.74 2.50
C ARG A 22 17.66 9.42 3.16
N HIS A 23 18.36 8.34 2.79
CA HIS A 23 18.07 6.99 3.30
C HIS A 23 16.58 6.63 3.18
N VAL A 24 15.97 7.02 2.06
CA VAL A 24 14.54 6.90 1.86
C VAL A 24 14.17 5.42 1.76
N HIS A 25 13.13 5.04 2.48
CA HIS A 25 12.50 3.73 2.41
C HIS A 25 11.01 3.89 2.13
N VAL A 26 10.45 2.88 1.47
CA VAL A 26 9.01 2.69 1.30
C VAL A 26 8.57 1.45 2.06
N GLY A 27 7.38 1.47 2.64
CA GLY A 27 6.78 0.27 3.22
C GLY A 27 5.27 0.39 3.32
N THR A 28 4.70 -0.59 4.00
CA THR A 28 3.29 -0.61 4.40
C THR A 28 3.10 0.05 5.77
N GLN A 29 1.85 0.23 6.20
CA GLN A 29 1.56 0.74 7.55
C GLN A 29 0.63 -0.23 8.29
N ARG A 30 1.06 -0.69 9.47
CA ARG A 30 0.31 -1.56 10.38
C ARG A 30 -0.09 -0.78 11.63
N GLY A 31 -1.35 -0.36 11.72
CA GLY A 31 -1.79 0.58 12.74
C GLY A 31 -1.13 1.95 12.53
N SER A 32 -0.36 2.43 13.50
CA SER A 32 0.46 3.65 13.38
C SER A 32 1.88 3.39 12.86
N GLU A 33 2.32 2.13 12.85
CA GLU A 33 3.73 1.78 12.64
C GLU A 33 4.03 1.46 11.17
N PRO A 34 5.21 1.83 10.64
CA PRO A 34 5.69 1.32 9.37
C PRO A 34 5.96 -0.19 9.47
N ASP A 35 5.77 -0.91 8.37
CA ASP A 35 6.04 -2.35 8.27
C ASP A 35 6.51 -2.71 6.85
N GLN A 36 7.21 -3.84 6.70
CA GLN A 36 7.75 -4.31 5.42
C GLN A 36 8.58 -3.24 4.68
N LEU A 37 9.49 -2.55 5.37
CA LEU A 37 10.29 -1.49 4.76
C LEU A 37 11.27 -2.02 3.71
N VAL A 38 11.33 -1.34 2.56
CA VAL A 38 12.22 -1.60 1.42
C VAL A 38 12.97 -0.31 1.08
N PRO A 39 14.30 -0.36 0.85
CA PRO A 39 15.06 0.79 0.37
C PRO A 39 14.45 1.37 -0.91
N ALA A 40 14.34 2.69 -1.00
CA ALA A 40 13.71 3.35 -2.14
C ALA A 40 14.59 3.41 -3.40
N ASP A 41 15.79 2.84 -3.38
CA ASP A 41 16.64 2.58 -4.55
C ASP A 41 16.66 1.11 -4.98
N ALA A 42 15.82 0.25 -4.37
CA ALA A 42 15.60 -1.09 -4.87
C ALA A 42 14.98 -1.09 -6.29
N ALA A 43 15.22 -2.15 -7.06
CA ALA A 43 14.63 -2.30 -8.39
C ALA A 43 13.09 -2.41 -8.32
N GLU A 44 12.59 -3.04 -7.25
CA GLU A 44 11.17 -3.18 -6.96
C GLU A 44 10.92 -3.27 -5.45
N ALA A 45 9.70 -2.97 -5.03
CA ALA A 45 9.20 -3.23 -3.70
C ALA A 45 7.95 -4.11 -3.78
N VAL A 46 7.96 -5.25 -3.10
CA VAL A 46 6.85 -6.21 -3.10
C VAL A 46 6.32 -6.34 -1.68
N PHE A 47 5.02 -6.11 -1.50
CA PHE A 47 4.35 -6.21 -0.21
C PHE A 47 3.24 -7.25 -0.25
N GLU A 48 3.15 -8.05 0.79
CA GLU A 48 2.05 -8.99 1.01
C GLU A 48 1.31 -8.61 2.29
N ILE A 49 0.06 -8.18 2.13
CA ILE A 49 -0.75 -7.65 3.23
C ILE A 49 -1.93 -8.58 3.49
N PRO A 50 -1.99 -9.23 4.67
CA PRO A 50 -3.17 -9.98 5.06
C PRO A 50 -4.31 -9.03 5.45
N VAL A 51 -5.47 -9.25 4.85
CA VAL A 51 -6.72 -8.52 5.08
C VAL A 51 -7.83 -9.50 5.42
N GLU A 52 -8.72 -9.10 6.32
CA GLU A 52 -9.94 -9.83 6.63
C GLU A 52 -11.11 -9.21 5.86
N THR A 53 -11.95 -10.06 5.26
CA THR A 53 -13.15 -9.63 4.56
C THR A 53 -14.40 -10.09 5.32
N VAL A 54 -15.37 -9.20 5.42
CA VAL A 54 -16.68 -9.46 6.02
C VAL A 54 -17.77 -8.99 5.06
N THR A 55 -18.87 -9.75 5.00
CA THR A 55 -20.08 -9.28 4.34
C THR A 55 -20.79 -8.30 5.26
N ALA A 56 -20.99 -7.08 4.79
CA ALA A 56 -21.77 -6.06 5.47
C ALA A 56 -23.28 -6.37 5.36
N PRO A 57 -24.15 -5.76 6.20
CA PRO A 57 -25.60 -6.00 6.16
C PRO A 57 -26.26 -5.66 4.81
N ASP A 58 -25.66 -4.75 4.03
CA ASP A 58 -26.10 -4.39 2.69
C ASP A 58 -25.58 -5.36 1.60
N GLY A 59 -24.93 -6.45 1.99
CA GLY A 59 -24.39 -7.48 1.10
C GLY A 59 -23.00 -7.16 0.52
N THR A 60 -22.47 -5.95 0.76
CA THR A 60 -21.16 -5.55 0.21
C THR A 60 -19.99 -6.06 1.06
N ALA A 61 -18.80 -6.19 0.47
CA ALA A 61 -17.60 -6.50 1.23
C ALA A 61 -17.13 -5.29 2.06
N ASP A 62 -16.83 -5.50 3.35
CA ASP A 62 -16.04 -4.59 4.17
C ASP A 62 -14.72 -5.27 4.56
N PHE A 63 -13.70 -4.45 4.75
CA PHE A 63 -12.32 -4.89 4.98
C PHE A 63 -11.87 -4.53 6.38
N ARG A 64 -11.12 -5.43 7.02
CA ARG A 64 -10.61 -5.32 8.38
C ARG A 64 -9.20 -5.85 8.48
N GLY A 65 -8.59 -5.63 9.63
CA GLY A 65 -7.23 -6.07 9.94
C GLY A 65 -6.30 -4.90 10.23
N PRO A 66 -5.08 -5.18 10.71
CA PRO A 66 -4.21 -4.16 11.27
C PRO A 66 -3.61 -3.21 10.22
N TYR A 67 -3.63 -3.59 8.95
CA TYR A 67 -3.19 -2.73 7.84
C TYR A 67 -4.33 -1.90 7.22
N VAL A 68 -5.58 -2.26 7.52
CA VAL A 68 -6.75 -1.59 6.94
C VAL A 68 -7.08 -0.34 7.73
N GLN A 69 -7.24 0.76 7.00
CA GLN A 69 -7.51 2.09 7.51
C GLN A 69 -8.80 2.65 6.90
N GLY A 70 -9.29 3.75 7.47
CA GLY A 70 -10.49 4.42 7.00
C GLY A 70 -11.78 3.78 7.52
N ARG A 71 -12.91 4.45 7.27
CA ARG A 71 -14.25 3.95 7.64
C ARG A 71 -14.77 2.95 6.59
N ARG A 72 -15.81 2.19 6.94
CA ARG A 72 -16.52 1.32 6.00
C ARG A 72 -16.93 2.10 4.73
N GLY A 73 -16.73 1.50 3.56
CA GLY A 73 -16.95 2.14 2.25
C GLY A 73 -15.78 3.01 1.75
N GLU A 74 -14.84 3.36 2.62
CA GLU A 74 -13.63 4.13 2.29
C GLU A 74 -12.38 3.42 2.81
N ARG A 75 -12.39 2.08 2.83
CA ARG A 75 -11.26 1.28 3.31
C ARG A 75 -10.07 1.43 2.37
N PHE A 76 -8.88 1.56 2.95
CA PHE A 76 -7.62 1.64 2.22
C PHE A 76 -6.47 1.03 3.03
N VAL A 77 -5.36 0.73 2.36
CA VAL A 77 -4.05 0.48 2.97
C VAL A 77 -3.11 1.62 2.64
N TYR A 78 -2.11 1.87 3.48
CA TYR A 78 -1.09 2.88 3.20
C TYR A 78 0.16 2.25 2.56
N LEU A 79 0.70 2.94 1.57
CA LEU A 79 2.14 3.01 1.38
C LEU A 79 2.68 4.20 2.17
N THR A 80 3.80 4.02 2.85
CA THR A 80 4.46 5.03 3.69
C THR A 80 5.91 5.18 3.30
N TRP A 81 6.40 6.42 3.26
CA TRP A 81 7.78 6.77 2.98
C TRP A 81 8.36 7.55 4.14
N GLY A 82 9.61 7.26 4.43
CA GLY A 82 10.35 7.87 5.52
C GLY A 82 11.85 7.72 5.35
N GLU A 83 12.58 8.52 6.11
CA GLU A 83 14.03 8.39 6.24
C GLU A 83 14.32 7.30 7.28
N LEU A 84 15.22 6.38 6.94
CA LEU A 84 15.73 5.37 7.88
C LEU A 84 17.26 5.30 7.74
N PRO A 85 18.00 6.18 8.44
CA PRO A 85 19.44 6.15 8.42
C PRO A 85 19.97 4.88 9.12
N PRO A 86 21.19 4.40 8.79
CA PRO A 86 21.80 3.26 9.45
C PRO A 86 21.83 3.42 10.97
N GLY A 87 21.25 2.47 11.70
CA GLY A 87 21.17 2.50 13.17
C GLY A 87 20.17 3.51 13.75
N GLY A 88 19.41 4.21 12.90
CA GLY A 88 18.37 5.15 13.33
C GLY A 88 16.97 4.54 13.34
N SER A 89 15.98 5.39 13.63
CA SER A 89 14.55 5.05 13.57
C SER A 89 13.91 5.62 12.31
N PHE A 90 12.84 4.97 11.84
CA PHE A 90 12.08 5.45 10.68
C PHE A 90 11.36 6.76 11.00
N ALA A 91 11.63 7.81 10.22
CA ALA A 91 10.97 9.10 10.28
C ALA A 91 10.09 9.29 9.05
N MET A 92 8.78 9.06 9.21
CA MET A 92 7.80 9.19 8.12
C MET A 92 7.69 10.64 7.65
N PHE A 93 7.73 10.86 6.33
CA PHE A 93 7.50 12.18 5.73
C PHE A 93 6.38 12.19 4.66
N ARG A 94 5.97 11.02 4.13
CA ARG A 94 4.94 10.96 3.09
C ARG A 94 4.17 9.65 3.11
N ARG A 95 2.90 9.68 2.68
CA ARG A 95 2.02 8.50 2.56
C ARG A 95 1.08 8.60 1.36
N ALA A 96 0.69 7.44 0.84
CA ALA A 96 -0.30 7.28 -0.22
C ALA A 96 -1.31 6.20 0.15
N LYS A 97 -2.58 6.43 -0.16
CA LYS A 97 -3.72 5.54 0.12
C LYS A 97 -4.02 4.71 -1.11
N LEU A 98 -4.03 3.38 -0.95
CA LEU A 98 -4.50 2.43 -1.94
C LEU A 98 -5.84 1.90 -1.48
N PHE A 99 -6.91 2.28 -2.17
CA PHE A 99 -8.26 1.98 -1.73
C PHE A 99 -8.68 0.57 -2.12
N LEU A 100 -9.44 -0.06 -1.21
CA LEU A 100 -9.91 -1.43 -1.35
C LEU A 100 -11.28 -1.51 -2.01
N ALA A 101 -11.99 -0.39 -2.15
CA ALA A 101 -13.25 -0.32 -2.88
C ALA A 101 -13.10 -0.67 -4.38
N ASP A 102 -11.89 -0.53 -4.91
CA ASP A 102 -11.55 -0.83 -6.30
C ASP A 102 -11.08 -2.30 -6.48
N VAL A 103 -11.10 -3.13 -5.42
CA VAL A 103 -10.75 -4.56 -5.49
C VAL A 103 -11.93 -5.34 -6.09
N PRO A 104 -11.74 -6.10 -7.19
CA PRO A 104 -12.82 -6.86 -7.82
C PRO A 104 -13.41 -7.95 -6.91
N GLU A 105 -14.69 -8.24 -7.08
CA GLU A 105 -15.40 -9.26 -6.28
C GLU A 105 -14.80 -10.66 -6.48
N GLU A 106 -14.35 -10.98 -7.69
CA GLU A 106 -13.65 -12.22 -8.01
C GLU A 106 -12.33 -12.37 -7.23
N ALA A 107 -11.63 -11.26 -6.95
CA ALA A 107 -10.42 -11.25 -6.14
C ALA A 107 -10.74 -11.44 -4.66
N VAL A 108 -11.80 -10.79 -4.17
CA VAL A 108 -12.29 -10.94 -2.80
C VAL A 108 -12.74 -12.38 -2.53
N SER A 109 -13.52 -12.97 -3.44
CA SER A 109 -14.01 -14.35 -3.34
C SER A 109 -12.91 -15.39 -3.53
N GLY A 110 -11.94 -15.11 -4.41
CA GLY A 110 -10.74 -15.93 -4.60
C GLY A 110 -9.71 -15.84 -3.47
N GLY A 111 -9.83 -14.83 -2.59
CA GLY A 111 -8.94 -14.66 -1.44
C GLY A 111 -7.57 -14.07 -1.76
N ALA A 112 -7.35 -13.59 -3.00
CA ALA A 112 -6.11 -12.96 -3.43
C ALA A 112 -6.40 -11.80 -4.38
N ALA A 113 -5.74 -10.66 -4.15
CA ALA A 113 -5.78 -9.51 -5.04
C ALA A 113 -4.38 -8.96 -5.28
N GLU A 114 -4.09 -8.55 -6.52
CA GLU A 114 -2.79 -8.02 -6.92
C GLU A 114 -2.92 -6.66 -7.59
N ALA A 115 -1.94 -5.79 -7.36
CA ALA A 115 -1.83 -4.52 -8.07
C ALA A 115 -0.37 -4.12 -8.26
N GLY A 116 -0.11 -3.46 -9.40
CA GLY A 116 1.18 -2.84 -9.71
C GLY A 116 1.04 -1.32 -9.86
N LEU A 117 2.07 -0.58 -9.45
CA LEU A 117 2.11 0.88 -9.61
C LEU A 117 3.55 1.42 -9.63
N GLY A 118 3.76 2.55 -10.32
CA GLY A 118 4.96 3.38 -10.15
C GLY A 118 4.90 4.14 -8.83
N LEU A 119 6.02 4.25 -8.10
CA LEU A 119 6.07 4.82 -6.74
C LEU A 119 6.56 6.28 -6.69
N THR A 120 6.86 6.87 -7.85
CA THR A 120 7.33 8.24 -7.99
C THR A 120 6.31 9.12 -8.73
N ASP A 121 6.12 10.34 -8.27
CA ASP A 121 5.26 11.35 -8.89
C ASP A 121 6.01 12.14 -9.98
N GLY A 122 5.31 13.05 -10.67
CA GLY A 122 5.89 13.83 -11.76
C GLY A 122 6.98 14.83 -11.34
N ALA A 123 7.16 15.05 -10.03
CA ALA A 123 8.21 15.89 -9.48
C ALA A 123 9.43 15.09 -8.99
N GLY A 124 9.46 13.78 -9.22
CA GLY A 124 10.53 12.92 -8.70
C GLY A 124 10.42 12.63 -7.20
N MET A 125 9.27 12.92 -6.58
CA MET A 125 9.00 12.65 -5.17
C MET A 125 8.15 11.39 -5.04
N PRO A 126 8.09 10.74 -3.86
CA PRO A 126 7.24 9.56 -3.70
C PRO A 126 5.76 9.88 -3.96
N LEU A 127 4.95 8.90 -4.37
CA LEU A 127 3.50 9.10 -4.47
C LEU A 127 2.89 9.60 -3.16
N CYS A 128 1.78 10.33 -3.25
CA CYS A 128 1.08 10.87 -2.09
C CYS A 128 -0.45 10.82 -2.23
N ALA A 129 -1.14 11.13 -1.13
CA ALA A 129 -2.59 11.31 -1.08
C ALA A 129 -3.37 10.05 -1.50
N ALA A 130 -4.29 10.15 -2.46
CA ALA A 130 -5.12 9.04 -2.93
C ALA A 130 -4.60 8.54 -4.27
N VAL A 131 -4.19 7.28 -4.37
CA VAL A 131 -3.82 6.64 -5.64
C VAL A 131 -5.06 5.97 -6.22
N ARG A 132 -5.36 6.29 -7.47
CA ARG A 132 -6.57 5.86 -8.19
C ARG A 132 -6.21 5.31 -9.56
N PRO A 133 -7.11 4.57 -10.22
CA PRO A 133 -6.98 4.27 -11.64
C PRO A 133 -6.70 5.54 -12.48
N PRO A 134 -5.86 5.46 -13.52
CA PRO A 134 -5.18 4.24 -14.01
C PRO A 134 -3.86 3.93 -13.28
N ARG A 135 -3.44 4.71 -12.27
CA ARG A 135 -2.14 4.52 -11.60
C ARG A 135 -2.05 3.22 -10.80
N ILE A 136 -3.19 2.74 -10.31
CA ILE A 136 -3.31 1.44 -9.66
C ILE A 136 -4.62 0.79 -10.14
N VAL A 137 -4.55 -0.49 -10.47
CA VAL A 137 -5.70 -1.32 -10.83
C VAL A 137 -5.52 -2.67 -10.15
N TRP A 138 -6.50 -3.05 -9.33
CA TRP A 138 -6.53 -4.35 -8.67
C TRP A 138 -7.03 -5.43 -9.62
N ARG A 139 -6.51 -6.64 -9.46
CA ARG A 139 -6.92 -7.85 -10.18
C ARG A 139 -6.98 -9.03 -9.22
N ALA A 140 -7.70 -10.09 -9.59
CA ALA A 140 -7.60 -11.36 -8.87
C ALA A 140 -6.15 -11.87 -8.92
N GLY A 141 -5.66 -12.30 -7.77
CA GLY A 141 -4.37 -12.98 -7.65
C GLY A 141 -4.48 -14.46 -7.94
N SER A 142 -3.36 -15.05 -8.32
CA SER A 142 -3.23 -16.51 -8.51
C SER A 142 -2.97 -17.25 -7.21
#